data_AF-A0A7J6QAA5-F1
#
_entry.id   AF-A0A7J6QAA5-F1
#
_cell.length_a   1.000
_cell.length_b   1.000
_cell.length_c   1.000
_cell.angle_alpha   90.00
_cell.angle_beta   90.00
_cell.angle_gamma   90.00
#
_symmetry.space_group_name_H-M   'P 1'
#
loop_
_entity.id
_entity.type
_entity.pdbx_description
1 polymer ?
#
loop_
_entity_poly.entity_id
_entity_poly.type
_entity_poly.pdbx_seq_one_letter_code
_entity_poly.pdbx_strand_id
1 'polypeptide(L)'
;MVSSMSAHPRIALFADTLRSAQSEIVHFSISFAVLYFGLGLIAWLTFGGLMDEFTTYSATLWTQFYILSSGQWFDAWENDWRLFLYIVVYVLLVYFCLLQLFLAIIVETYLVVRNAVENHQTAQSIIMETIDYYASKILWSLWGLPRRGALIEALQTMSAKKTVDLRVMLRASMFTDLESATRFCQFYRRYDSLKPRGVVTADSDKWEGIV
;
A
#
# COMPACT_ATOMS: atom_id res chain seq x y z
N MET A 1 22.77 11.03 14.11
CA MET A 1 22.66 12.14 13.13
C MET A 1 21.35 12.11 12.36
N VAL A 2 20.95 11.00 11.72
CA VAL A 2 19.68 10.93 10.95
C VAL A 2 18.43 11.20 11.81
N SER A 3 18.40 10.73 13.07
CA SER A 3 17.29 10.96 14.00
C SER A 3 17.11 12.42 14.45
N SER A 4 18.11 13.28 14.26
CA SER A 4 18.02 14.72 14.60
C SER A 4 17.49 15.54 13.43
N MET A 5 17.56 15.02 12.20
CA MET A 5 17.12 15.69 10.97
C MET A 5 15.63 15.44 10.67
N SER A 6 15.02 14.42 11.27
CA SER A 6 13.59 14.10 11.14
C SER A 6 12.66 15.09 11.88
N ALA A 7 13.21 16.05 12.63
CA ALA A 7 12.41 17.09 13.29
C ALA A 7 11.75 18.06 12.30
N HIS A 8 12.28 18.18 11.07
CA HIS A 8 11.70 19.04 10.04
C HIS A 8 10.75 18.23 9.14
N PRO A 9 9.45 18.57 9.05
CA PRO A 9 8.44 17.73 8.37
C PRO A 9 8.73 17.48 6.88
N ARG A 10 9.43 18.41 6.21
CA ARG A 10 9.89 18.20 4.83
C ARG A 10 10.99 17.14 4.70
N ILE A 11 11.94 17.09 5.65
CA ILE A 11 13.04 16.11 5.64
C ILE A 11 12.50 14.74 6.05
N ALA A 12 11.56 14.68 6.99
CA ALA A 12 10.84 13.47 7.35
C ALA A 12 10.10 12.86 6.13
N LEU A 13 9.42 13.69 5.32
CA LEU A 13 8.77 13.23 4.10
C LEU A 13 9.77 12.61 3.10
N PHE A 14 10.92 13.25 2.86
CA PHE A 14 11.96 12.68 2.00
C PHE A 14 12.57 11.39 2.57
N ALA A 15 12.71 11.30 3.89
CA ALA A 15 13.22 10.10 4.54
C ALA A 15 12.22 8.94 4.43
N ASP A 16 10.93 9.21 4.57
CA ASP A 16 9.87 8.22 4.43
C ASP A 16 9.73 7.75 2.97
N THR A 17 9.84 8.65 1.99
CA THR A 17 9.86 8.22 0.58
C THR A 17 11.11 7.42 0.23
N LEU A 18 12.29 7.81 0.72
CA LEU A 18 13.52 7.04 0.53
C LEU A 18 13.44 5.66 1.19
N ARG A 19 12.82 5.58 2.37
CA ARG A 19 12.60 4.32 3.08
C ARG A 19 11.60 3.42 2.35
N SER A 20 10.56 4.01 1.76
CA SER A 20 9.62 3.28 0.89
C SER A 20 10.27 2.80 -0.40
N ALA A 21 11.24 3.55 -0.95
CA ALA A 21 11.98 3.17 -2.15
C ALA A 21 13.11 2.16 -1.88
N GLN A 22 13.39 1.83 -0.62
CA GLN A 22 14.49 0.94 -0.26
C GLN A 22 14.31 -0.48 -0.81
N SER A 23 13.07 -1.01 -0.85
CA SER A 23 12.78 -2.32 -1.44
C SER A 23 13.21 -2.37 -2.91
N GLU A 24 12.88 -1.33 -3.66
CA GLU A 24 13.18 -1.25 -5.09
C GLU A 24 14.68 -1.13 -5.35
N ILE A 25 15.40 -0.38 -4.52
CA ILE A 25 16.87 -0.28 -4.59
C ILE A 25 17.53 -1.64 -4.35
N VAL A 26 17.01 -2.45 -3.42
CA VAL A 26 17.54 -3.79 -3.14
C VAL A 26 17.29 -4.73 -4.32
N HIS A 27 16.08 -4.74 -4.89
CA HIS A 27 15.76 -5.56 -6.06
C HIS A 27 16.62 -5.19 -7.28
N PHE A 28 16.84 -3.89 -7.50
CA PHE A 28 17.75 -3.39 -8.52
C PHE A 28 19.20 -3.85 -8.26
N SER A 29 19.68 -3.72 -7.02
CA SER A 29 21.07 -4.06 -6.66
C SER A 29 21.39 -5.54 -6.90
N ILE A 30 20.46 -6.44 -6.56
CA ILE A 30 20.63 -7.89 -6.78
C ILE A 30 20.68 -8.19 -8.29
N SER A 31 19.73 -7.64 -9.06
CA SER A 31 19.65 -7.86 -10.51
C SER A 31 20.89 -7.29 -11.23
N PHE A 32 21.33 -6.10 -10.84
CA PHE A 32 22.52 -5.46 -11.36
C PHE A 32 23.78 -6.26 -11.02
N ALA A 33 23.92 -6.76 -9.78
CA ALA A 33 25.09 -7.54 -9.37
C ALA A 33 25.22 -8.83 -10.20
N VAL A 34 24.13 -9.56 -10.41
CA VAL A 34 24.14 -10.80 -11.21
C VAL A 34 24.58 -10.53 -12.65
N LEU A 35 24.03 -9.48 -13.28
CA LEU A 35 24.40 -9.10 -14.65
C LEU A 35 25.84 -8.58 -14.73
N TYR A 36 26.24 -7.70 -13.80
CA TYR A 36 27.56 -7.07 -13.79
C TYR A 36 28.68 -8.10 -13.61
N PHE A 37 28.58 -8.96 -12.58
CA PHE A 37 29.59 -10.00 -12.35
C PHE A 37 29.55 -11.10 -13.41
N GLY A 38 28.36 -11.47 -13.92
CA GLY A 38 28.20 -12.47 -14.96
C GLY A 38 28.81 -12.03 -16.29
N LEU A 39 28.50 -10.82 -16.76
CA LEU A 39 29.09 -10.26 -17.98
C LEU A 39 30.59 -10.01 -17.82
N GLY A 40 31.04 -9.62 -16.62
CA GLY A 40 32.47 -9.48 -16.33
C GLY A 40 33.23 -10.79 -16.41
N LEU A 41 32.62 -11.90 -15.97
CA LEU A 41 33.19 -13.24 -16.12
C LEU A 41 33.32 -13.63 -17.60
N ILE A 42 32.29 -13.36 -18.40
CA ILE A 42 32.30 -13.63 -19.84
C ILE A 42 33.39 -12.81 -20.54
N ALA A 43 33.51 -11.53 -20.20
CA ALA A 43 34.53 -10.65 -20.78
C ALA A 43 35.94 -11.12 -20.42
N TRP A 44 36.17 -11.45 -19.15
CA TRP A 44 37.46 -11.95 -18.68
C TRP A 44 37.85 -13.25 -19.40
N LEU A 45 36.91 -14.19 -19.56
CA LEU A 45 37.17 -15.46 -20.25
C LEU A 45 37.38 -15.29 -21.77
N THR A 46 36.71 -14.31 -22.39
CA THR A 46 36.77 -14.12 -23.85
C THR A 46 37.97 -13.28 -24.26
N PHE A 47 38.28 -12.22 -23.50
CA PHE A 47 39.27 -11.21 -23.87
C PHE A 47 40.52 -11.19 -22.99
N GLY A 48 40.58 -11.99 -21.92
CA GLY A 48 41.70 -11.94 -20.98
C GLY A 48 43.05 -12.37 -21.52
N GLY A 49 43.09 -13.04 -22.68
CA GLY A 49 44.33 -13.35 -23.41
C GLY A 49 44.63 -12.40 -24.58
N LEU A 50 43.75 -11.45 -24.87
CA LEU A 50 43.82 -10.59 -26.06
C LEU A 50 44.18 -9.13 -25.73
N MET A 51 43.84 -8.67 -24.53
CA MET A 51 43.89 -7.26 -24.13
C MET A 51 44.35 -7.14 -22.68
N ASP A 52 45.25 -6.20 -22.40
CA ASP A 52 45.84 -6.01 -21.07
C ASP A 52 44.80 -5.60 -20.03
N GLU A 53 43.76 -4.88 -20.45
CA GLU A 53 42.65 -4.40 -19.61
C GLU A 53 41.76 -5.52 -19.07
N PHE A 54 41.83 -6.70 -19.70
CA PHE A 54 41.03 -7.89 -19.35
C PHE A 54 41.88 -9.02 -18.76
N THR A 55 43.17 -8.81 -18.48
CA THR A 55 44.08 -9.86 -18.00
C THR A 55 43.62 -10.48 -16.67
N THR A 56 43.16 -9.66 -15.74
CA THR A 56 42.64 -10.12 -14.44
C THR A 56 41.14 -9.85 -14.31
N TYR A 57 40.45 -10.68 -13.53
CA TYR A 57 39.03 -10.49 -13.26
C TYR A 57 38.76 -9.13 -12.60
N SER A 58 39.61 -8.71 -11.65
CA SER A 58 39.49 -7.41 -10.99
C SER A 58 39.70 -6.24 -11.97
N ALA A 59 40.68 -6.33 -12.88
CA ALA A 59 40.88 -5.32 -13.91
C ALA A 59 39.67 -5.26 -14.86
N THR A 60 39.13 -6.42 -15.26
CA THR A 60 37.93 -6.51 -16.09
C THR A 60 36.73 -5.80 -15.46
N LEU A 61 36.48 -6.02 -14.16
CA LEU A 61 35.40 -5.33 -13.43
C LEU A 61 35.62 -3.81 -13.40
N TRP A 62 36.85 -3.36 -13.11
CA TRP A 62 37.18 -1.94 -13.13
C TRP A 62 36.96 -1.31 -14.50
N THR A 63 37.40 -2.00 -15.56
CA THR A 63 37.19 -1.60 -16.96
C THR A 63 35.70 -1.49 -17.29
N GLN A 64 34.89 -2.47 -16.89
CA GLN A 64 33.43 -2.42 -17.08
C GLN A 64 32.77 -1.26 -16.34
N PHE A 65 33.22 -0.96 -15.11
CA PHE A 65 32.75 0.18 -14.33
C PHE A 65 33.14 1.50 -14.99
N TYR A 66 34.37 1.58 -15.50
CA TYR A 66 34.87 2.73 -16.22
C TYR A 66 34.07 2.99 -17.51
N ILE A 67 33.80 1.96 -18.32
CA ILE A 67 32.97 2.07 -19.52
C ILE A 67 31.56 2.60 -19.16
N LEU A 68 30.97 2.08 -18.08
CA LEU A 68 29.65 2.52 -17.62
C LEU A 68 29.63 3.98 -17.17
N SER A 69 30.67 4.42 -16.45
CA SER A 69 30.72 5.77 -15.86
C SER A 69 31.23 6.84 -16.81
N SER A 70 32.20 6.53 -17.67
CA SER A 70 32.86 7.52 -18.54
C SER A 70 32.17 7.64 -19.90
N GLY A 71 31.49 6.59 -20.35
CA GLY A 71 30.95 6.51 -21.71
C GLY A 71 32.02 6.59 -22.81
N GLN A 72 33.30 6.54 -22.43
CA GLN A 72 34.44 6.57 -23.33
C GLN A 72 34.85 5.14 -23.67
N TRP A 73 35.10 4.92 -24.96
CA TRP A 73 35.51 3.64 -25.53
C TRP A 73 37.04 3.61 -25.65
N PHE A 74 37.65 2.45 -25.48
CA PHE A 74 39.09 2.26 -25.73
C PHE A 74 39.35 2.16 -27.23
N ASP A 75 40.37 2.85 -27.75
CA ASP A 75 40.77 2.83 -29.18
C ASP A 75 41.07 1.42 -29.74
N ALA A 76 41.24 0.41 -28.89
CA ALA A 76 41.41 -0.98 -29.26
C ALA A 76 40.17 -1.66 -29.92
N TRP A 77 38.98 -1.07 -29.79
CA TRP A 77 37.72 -1.52 -30.41
C TRP A 77 37.70 -1.57 -31.94
N GLU A 78 38.50 -0.76 -32.64
CA GLU A 78 38.48 -0.72 -34.11
C GLU A 78 38.99 -2.02 -34.74
N ASN A 79 39.73 -2.84 -33.98
CA ASN A 79 40.39 -4.03 -34.50
C ASN A 79 39.66 -5.35 -34.21
N ASP A 80 38.66 -5.38 -33.31
CA ASP A 80 37.93 -6.62 -32.97
C ASP A 80 36.40 -6.44 -32.93
N TRP A 81 35.72 -7.01 -33.93
CA TRP A 81 34.25 -6.99 -34.04
C TRP A 81 33.55 -7.66 -32.85
N ARG A 82 34.22 -8.61 -32.17
CA ARG A 82 33.66 -9.32 -31.02
C ARG A 82 33.59 -8.40 -29.80
N LEU A 83 34.61 -7.57 -29.61
CA LEU A 83 34.66 -6.59 -28.54
C LEU A 83 33.56 -5.54 -28.72
N PHE A 84 33.39 -5.05 -29.95
CA PHE A 84 32.32 -4.12 -30.28
C PHE A 84 30.93 -4.69 -29.93
N LEU A 85 30.64 -5.91 -30.37
CA LEU A 85 29.37 -6.57 -30.08
C LEU A 85 29.17 -6.76 -28.58
N TYR A 86 30.22 -7.19 -27.86
CA TYR A 86 30.17 -7.34 -26.40
C TYR A 86 29.84 -6.02 -25.70
N ILE A 87 30.51 -4.92 -26.06
CA ILE A 87 30.27 -3.60 -25.46
C ILE A 87 28.83 -3.13 -25.72
N VAL A 88 28.34 -3.28 -26.95
CA VAL A 88 26.96 -2.91 -27.30
C VAL A 88 25.95 -3.70 -26.48
N VAL A 89 26.11 -5.02 -26.40
CA VAL A 89 25.22 -5.89 -25.60
C VAL A 89 25.32 -5.55 -24.11
N TYR A 90 26.53 -5.31 -23.60
CA TYR A 90 26.76 -4.91 -22.21
C TYR A 90 26.05 -3.60 -21.86
N VAL A 91 26.26 -2.54 -22.64
CA VAL A 91 25.63 -1.23 -22.43
C VAL A 91 24.12 -1.34 -22.52
N LEU A 92 23.59 -2.09 -23.49
CA LEU A 92 22.15 -2.30 -23.68
C LEU A 92 21.52 -3.07 -22.52
N LEU A 93 22.16 -4.15 -22.02
CA LEU A 93 21.67 -4.91 -20.88
C LEU A 93 21.71 -4.10 -19.58
N VAL A 94 22.80 -3.36 -19.34
CA VAL A 94 22.91 -2.50 -18.15
C VAL A 94 21.88 -1.36 -18.22
N TYR A 95 21.66 -0.79 -19.40
CA TYR A 95 20.62 0.21 -19.62
C TYR A 95 19.22 -0.34 -19.30
N PHE A 96 18.88 -1.55 -19.79
CA PHE A 96 17.62 -2.20 -19.41
C PHE A 96 17.52 -2.50 -17.92
N CYS A 97 18.62 -2.86 -17.27
CA CYS A 97 18.65 -3.05 -15.82
C CYS A 97 18.36 -1.74 -15.06
N LEU A 98 18.90 -0.61 -15.53
CA LEU A 98 18.60 0.71 -14.94
C LEU A 98 17.12 1.10 -15.15
N LEU A 99 16.53 0.77 -16.31
CA LEU A 99 15.10 1.00 -16.56
C LEU A 99 14.17 0.23 -15.60
N GLN A 100 14.61 -0.92 -15.08
CA GLN A 100 13.82 -1.69 -14.12
C GLN A 100 13.57 -0.89 -12.82
N LEU A 101 14.49 0.01 -12.43
CA LEU A 101 14.26 0.90 -11.28
C LEU A 101 13.13 1.89 -11.55
N PHE A 102 13.05 2.43 -12.77
CA PHE A 102 11.99 3.37 -13.15
C PHE A 102 10.62 2.68 -13.22
N LEU A 103 10.57 1.49 -13.82
CA LEU A 103 9.35 0.69 -13.90
C LEU A 103 8.86 0.29 -12.51
N ALA A 104 9.76 -0.12 -11.62
CA ALA A 104 9.47 -0.45 -10.24
C ALA A 104 8.80 0.70 -9.48
N ILE A 105 9.34 1.93 -9.58
CA ILE A 105 8.76 3.11 -8.93
C ILE A 105 7.34 3.40 -9.45
N ILE A 106 7.12 3.26 -10.76
CA ILE A 106 5.78 3.44 -11.36
C ILE A 106 4.81 2.40 -10.82
N VAL A 107 5.23 1.13 -10.78
CA VAL A 107 4.40 0.03 -10.27
C VAL A 107 4.06 0.25 -8.80
N GLU A 108 5.02 0.63 -7.97
CA GLU A 108 4.81 0.90 -6.54
C GLU A 108 3.81 2.06 -6.34
N THR A 109 3.98 3.16 -7.09
CA THR A 109 3.05 4.31 -7.02
C THR A 109 1.64 3.91 -7.46
N TYR A 110 1.53 3.09 -8.51
CA TYR A 110 0.24 2.55 -8.98
C TYR A 110 -0.43 1.69 -7.92
N LEU A 111 0.32 0.81 -7.26
CA LEU A 111 -0.19 -0.05 -6.18
C LEU A 111 -0.66 0.79 -4.98
N VAL A 112 0.08 1.82 -4.58
CA VAL A 112 -0.33 2.74 -3.50
C VAL A 112 -1.65 3.44 -3.84
N VAL A 113 -1.80 3.98 -5.05
CA VAL A 113 -3.04 4.64 -5.49
C VAL A 113 -4.19 3.64 -5.57
N ARG A 114 -3.95 2.45 -6.11
CA ARG A 114 -4.96 1.38 -6.18
C ARG A 114 -5.44 0.99 -4.77
N ASN A 115 -4.51 0.76 -3.84
CA ASN A 115 -4.82 0.41 -2.46
C ASN A 115 -5.56 1.55 -1.74
N ALA A 116 -5.23 2.81 -2.03
CA ALA A 116 -5.97 3.96 -1.50
C ALA A 116 -7.42 3.96 -2.00
N VAL A 117 -7.67 3.66 -3.28
CA VAL A 117 -9.02 3.52 -3.83
C VAL A 117 -9.77 2.33 -3.23
N GLU A 118 -9.11 1.17 -3.10
CA GLU A 118 -9.70 -0.03 -2.49
C GLU A 118 -10.04 0.18 -1.01
N ASN A 119 -9.17 0.84 -0.23
CA ASN A 119 -9.40 1.15 1.18
C ASN A 119 -10.56 2.14 1.40
N HIS A 120 -10.82 3.05 0.46
CA HIS A 120 -12.02 3.89 0.51
C HIS A 120 -13.29 3.11 0.15
N GLN A 121 -13.19 2.08 -0.69
CA GLN A 121 -14.33 1.24 -1.09
C GLN A 121 -14.59 0.03 -0.17
N THR A 122 -13.67 -0.32 0.73
CA THR A 122 -13.85 -1.44 1.68
C THR A 122 -14.60 -1.08 2.96
N ALA A 123 -14.94 0.20 3.19
CA ALA A 123 -15.85 0.58 4.26
C ALA A 123 -17.34 0.44 3.88
N GLN A 124 -17.67 0.50 2.59
CA GLN A 124 -18.98 0.12 2.06
C GLN A 124 -18.81 -0.20 0.57
N SER A 125 -19.09 -1.42 0.12
CA SER A 125 -19.24 -1.63 -1.32
C SER A 125 -20.42 -0.79 -1.80
N ILE A 126 -20.31 -0.10 -2.94
CA ILE A 126 -21.39 0.72 -3.52
C ILE A 126 -22.71 -0.09 -3.60
N ILE A 127 -22.59 -1.39 -3.84
CA ILE A 127 -23.70 -2.35 -3.83
C ILE A 127 -24.33 -2.48 -2.44
N MET A 128 -23.52 -2.60 -1.39
CA MET A 128 -24.01 -2.61 0.01
C MET A 128 -24.65 -1.26 0.37
N GLU A 129 -24.04 -0.12 0.03
CA GLU A 129 -24.65 1.21 0.26
C GLU A 129 -26.01 1.35 -0.43
N THR A 130 -26.11 0.84 -1.67
CA THR A 130 -27.33 0.90 -2.47
C THR A 130 -28.40 -0.02 -1.87
N ILE A 131 -28.04 -1.25 -1.53
CA ILE A 131 -28.97 -2.22 -0.91
C ILE A 131 -29.45 -1.70 0.45
N ASP A 132 -28.56 -1.12 1.26
CA ASP A 132 -28.89 -0.59 2.58
C ASP A 132 -29.79 0.66 2.48
N TYR A 133 -29.57 1.51 1.46
CA TYR A 133 -30.47 2.61 1.16
C TYR A 133 -31.88 2.13 0.79
N TYR A 134 -32.00 1.12 -0.07
CA TYR A 134 -33.31 0.57 -0.45
C TYR A 134 -33.96 -0.22 0.68
N ALA A 135 -33.20 -1.06 1.39
CA ALA A 135 -33.68 -1.85 2.52
C ALA A 135 -34.15 -0.94 3.66
N SER A 136 -33.41 0.12 3.99
CA SER A 136 -33.84 1.09 5.01
C SER A 136 -35.10 1.85 4.59
N LYS A 137 -35.29 2.16 3.30
CA LYS A 137 -36.51 2.79 2.77
C LYS A 137 -37.72 1.85 2.83
N ILE A 138 -37.51 0.56 2.54
CA ILE A 138 -38.54 -0.49 2.61
C ILE A 138 -38.90 -0.81 4.07
N LEU A 139 -37.91 -1.02 4.94
CA LEU A 139 -38.13 -1.21 6.37
C LEU A 139 -38.90 -0.04 6.97
N TRP A 140 -38.51 1.20 6.63
CA TRP A 140 -39.23 2.40 7.08
C TRP A 140 -40.70 2.42 6.66
N SER A 141 -40.98 1.99 5.42
CA SER A 141 -42.35 1.93 4.91
C SER A 141 -43.16 0.79 5.53
N LEU A 142 -42.52 -0.32 5.90
CA LEU A 142 -43.20 -1.53 6.38
C LEU A 142 -43.35 -1.56 7.91
N TRP A 143 -42.53 -0.82 8.66
CA TRP A 143 -42.42 -0.94 10.13
C TRP A 143 -42.91 0.31 10.90
N GLY A 144 -43.47 1.31 10.21
CA GLY A 144 -44.12 2.45 10.85
C GLY A 144 -43.20 3.28 11.75
N LEU A 145 -41.92 3.44 11.38
CA LEU A 145 -40.97 4.25 12.17
C LEU A 145 -41.39 5.74 12.22
N PRO A 146 -41.13 6.44 13.35
CA PRO A 146 -41.47 7.85 13.53
C PRO A 146 -40.64 8.76 12.62
N ARG A 147 -41.21 9.88 12.15
CA ARG A 147 -40.64 10.80 11.14
C ARG A 147 -39.15 11.07 11.32
N ARG A 148 -38.40 11.07 10.19
CA ARG A 148 -36.93 11.19 10.16
C ARG A 148 -36.41 12.39 10.94
N GLY A 149 -37.18 13.49 10.95
CA GLY A 149 -36.85 14.71 11.71
C GLY A 149 -36.76 14.49 13.22
N ALA A 150 -37.70 13.76 13.82
CA ALA A 150 -37.70 13.52 15.27
C ALA A 150 -36.53 12.63 15.70
N LEU A 151 -36.14 11.67 14.86
CA LEU A 151 -35.00 10.80 15.10
C LEU A 151 -33.66 11.56 14.96
N ILE A 152 -33.55 12.45 13.97
CA ILE A 152 -32.35 13.29 13.78
C ILE A 152 -32.18 14.27 14.94
N GLU A 153 -33.26 14.91 15.38
CA GLU A 153 -33.23 15.85 16.52
C GLU A 153 -32.89 15.13 17.83
N ALA A 154 -33.44 13.93 18.05
CA ALA A 154 -33.11 13.08 19.18
C ALA A 154 -31.65 12.56 19.14
N LEU A 155 -31.11 12.29 17.95
CA LEU A 155 -29.70 11.91 17.80
C LEU A 155 -28.75 13.09 17.95
N GLN A 156 -29.14 14.29 17.49
CA GLN A 156 -28.36 15.51 17.67
C GLN A 156 -28.29 15.93 19.13
N THR A 157 -29.39 15.80 19.88
CA THR A 157 -29.40 16.02 21.34
C THR A 157 -28.58 14.97 22.10
N MET A 158 -28.38 13.78 21.52
CA MET A 158 -27.55 12.71 22.09
C MET A 158 -26.14 12.60 21.48
N SER A 159 -25.73 13.57 20.64
CA SER A 159 -24.44 13.58 19.91
C SER A 159 -23.20 13.42 20.80
N ALA A 160 -23.32 13.68 22.11
CA ALA A 160 -22.26 13.45 23.10
C ALA A 160 -22.02 11.96 23.46
N LYS A 161 -22.96 11.05 23.17
CA LYS A 161 -22.83 9.61 23.49
C LYS A 161 -22.37 8.81 22.28
N LYS A 162 -21.15 8.30 22.38
CA LYS A 162 -20.47 7.50 21.35
C LYS A 162 -21.15 6.14 21.04
N THR A 163 -22.08 5.70 21.88
CA THR A 163 -22.90 4.50 21.66
C THR A 163 -24.32 4.74 22.17
N VAL A 164 -25.32 4.39 21.37
CA VAL A 164 -26.73 4.51 21.73
C VAL A 164 -27.24 3.13 22.18
N ASP A 165 -27.61 3.02 23.45
CA ASP A 165 -28.08 1.78 24.07
C ASP A 165 -29.61 1.67 24.00
N LEU A 166 -30.15 0.44 23.89
CA LEU A 166 -31.58 0.16 23.64
C LEU A 166 -32.50 0.82 24.68
N ARG A 167 -32.07 0.86 25.95
CA ARG A 167 -32.79 1.51 27.04
C ARG A 167 -32.80 3.04 26.93
N VAL A 168 -31.76 3.64 26.35
CA VAL A 168 -31.67 5.09 26.14
C VAL A 168 -32.64 5.54 25.04
N MET A 169 -32.84 4.72 24.02
CA MET A 169 -33.80 4.98 22.93
C MET A 169 -35.26 4.86 23.39
N LEU A 170 -35.57 3.86 24.23
CA LEU A 170 -36.91 3.68 24.80
C LEU A 170 -37.27 4.79 25.81
N ARG A 171 -36.30 5.23 26.63
CA ARG A 171 -36.51 6.31 27.61
C ARG A 171 -36.75 7.69 26.97
N ALA A 172 -36.25 7.89 25.75
CA ALA A 172 -36.43 9.12 25.00
C ALA A 172 -37.74 9.17 24.19
N SER A 173 -38.66 8.21 24.40
CA SER A 173 -39.92 8.09 23.64
C SER A 173 -39.71 8.05 22.13
N MET A 174 -38.58 7.51 21.67
CA MET A 174 -38.18 7.48 20.27
C MET A 174 -38.90 6.39 19.48
N PHE A 175 -39.54 5.42 20.15
CA PHE A 175 -40.31 4.34 19.57
C PHE A 175 -41.54 4.05 20.43
N THR A 176 -42.70 3.84 19.80
CA THR A 176 -43.96 3.49 20.47
C THR A 176 -44.02 2.03 20.91
N ASP A 177 -43.15 1.16 20.38
CA ASP A 177 -43.21 -0.28 20.59
C ASP A 177 -41.82 -0.89 20.84
N LEU A 178 -41.74 -1.76 21.87
CA LEU A 178 -40.51 -2.43 22.34
C LEU A 178 -39.94 -3.36 21.26
N GLU A 179 -40.83 -3.99 20.48
CA GLU A 179 -40.46 -4.95 19.45
C GLU A 179 -39.79 -4.26 18.26
N SER A 180 -40.30 -3.08 17.88
CA SER A 180 -39.74 -2.23 16.82
C SER A 180 -38.33 -1.72 17.15
N ALA A 181 -38.09 -1.32 18.40
CA ALA A 181 -36.77 -0.86 18.87
C ALA A 181 -35.73 -2.00 18.87
N THR A 182 -36.12 -3.19 19.32
CA THR A 182 -35.23 -4.36 19.40
C THR A 182 -34.74 -4.79 18.02
N ARG A 183 -35.66 -4.82 17.05
CA ARG A 183 -35.35 -5.21 15.68
C ARG A 183 -34.60 -4.11 14.89
N PHE A 184 -34.81 -2.82 15.20
CA PHE A 184 -33.95 -1.72 14.73
C PHE A 184 -32.50 -1.92 15.18
N CYS A 185 -32.29 -2.24 16.47
CA CYS A 185 -30.97 -2.56 16.99
C CYS A 185 -30.37 -3.82 16.33
N GLN A 186 -31.17 -4.86 16.05
CA GLN A 186 -30.68 -6.05 15.32
C GLN A 186 -30.23 -5.74 13.89
N PHE A 187 -30.97 -4.91 13.14
CA PHE A 187 -30.60 -4.51 11.78
C PHE A 187 -29.30 -3.70 11.77
N TYR A 188 -29.17 -2.74 12.69
CA TYR A 188 -28.00 -1.86 12.74
C TYR A 188 -26.78 -2.43 13.50
N ARG A 189 -26.93 -3.52 14.25
CA ARG A 189 -25.83 -4.26 14.90
C ARG A 189 -24.77 -4.77 13.90
N ARG A 190 -25.12 -4.82 12.60
CA ARG A 190 -24.20 -5.17 11.51
C ARG A 190 -23.17 -4.07 11.20
N TYR A 191 -23.46 -2.81 11.54
CA TYR A 191 -22.54 -1.69 11.36
C TYR A 191 -21.71 -1.45 12.61
N ASP A 192 -20.42 -1.14 12.40
CA ASP A 192 -19.43 -0.99 13.47
C ASP A 192 -19.75 0.16 14.45
N SER A 193 -20.63 1.07 14.05
CA SER A 193 -21.13 2.22 14.81
C SER A 193 -22.03 1.86 16.01
N LEU A 194 -22.54 0.63 16.10
CA LEU A 194 -23.40 0.17 17.21
C LEU A 194 -22.84 -1.04 17.97
N LYS A 195 -21.60 -1.47 17.69
CA LYS A 195 -20.93 -2.44 18.55
C LYS A 195 -20.47 -1.76 19.85
N PRO A 196 -20.77 -2.32 21.03
CA PRO A 196 -20.17 -1.81 22.26
C PRO A 196 -18.67 -2.05 22.20
N ARG A 197 -17.87 -0.98 22.06
CA ARG A 197 -16.42 -1.04 22.28
C ARG A 197 -16.15 -0.99 23.79
N GLY A 198 -16.42 -2.12 24.43
CA GLY A 198 -15.97 -2.49 25.76
C GLY A 198 -15.69 -3.99 25.73
N VAL A 199 -14.58 -4.40 26.31
CA VAL A 199 -14.09 -5.79 26.34
C VAL A 199 -15.24 -6.74 26.70
N VAL A 200 -15.70 -7.53 25.73
CA VAL A 200 -16.54 -8.70 26.02
C VAL A 200 -15.60 -9.74 26.59
N THR A 201 -15.52 -9.82 27.92
CA THR A 201 -15.06 -11.04 28.58
C THR A 201 -16.01 -12.14 28.13
N ALA A 202 -15.45 -13.18 27.51
CA ALA A 202 -16.15 -14.29 26.91
C ALA A 202 -16.83 -15.17 27.96
N ASP A 203 -17.88 -14.69 28.64
CA ASP A 203 -18.85 -15.55 29.33
C ASP A 203 -20.08 -14.77 29.85
N SER A 204 -21.00 -14.35 28.98
CA SER A 204 -22.38 -14.05 29.42
C SER A 204 -23.35 -13.95 28.23
N ASP A 205 -23.77 -15.09 27.71
CA ASP A 205 -24.85 -15.21 26.71
C ASP A 205 -26.26 -15.19 27.35
N LYS A 206 -26.40 -14.60 28.55
CA LYS A 206 -27.67 -14.44 29.24
C LYS A 206 -27.82 -13.03 29.77
N TRP A 207 -28.69 -12.26 29.13
CA TRP A 207 -29.27 -11.06 29.72
C TRP A 207 -30.39 -11.47 30.69
N GLU A 208 -30.03 -12.11 31.80
CA GLU A 208 -30.89 -12.19 32.98
C GLU A 208 -30.36 -11.25 34.05
N GLY A 209 -31.22 -10.28 34.42
CA GLY A 209 -31.23 -9.60 35.71
C GLY A 209 -29.99 -8.81 36.12
N ILE A 210 -30.05 -7.48 35.98
CA ILE A 210 -29.45 -6.58 36.98
C ILE A 210 -30.46 -5.47 37.27
N VAL A 211 -30.77 -5.38 38.57
CA VAL A 211 -31.71 -4.49 39.29
C VAL A 211 -31.47 -3.02 38.98
#